data_AF-A0A3C1DMJ3-F1
#
_entry.id   AF-A0A3C1DMJ3-F1
#
_cell.length_a   1.000
_cell.length_b   1.000
_cell.length_c   1.000
_cell.angle_alpha   90.00
_cell.angle_beta   90.00
_cell.angle_gamma   90.00
#
_symmetry.space_group_name_H-M   'P 1'
#
loop_
_entity.id
_entity.type
_entity.pdbx_description
1 polymer ?
#
loop_
_entity_poly.entity_id
_entity_poly.type
_entity_poly.pdbx_seq_one_letter_code
_entity_poly.pdbx_strand_id
1 'polypeptide(L)'
;PTPTPSDQAQTPVNGCITEPASLPKRSTKKLLKAGCVTNAGQRVAVAATARLRGDLQYYKLYCKVGSKAKKPKLTDDGSAYCSKGTLRIRTYGKKLRISLTWSAPAVSDYQALEVKKTYKT
;
A
#
# COMPACT_ATOMS: atom_id res chain seq x y z
N PRO A 1 35.93 -13.00 -4.01
CA PRO A 1 34.98 -12.23 -4.85
C PRO A 1 34.06 -11.37 -3.98
N THR A 2 34.31 -10.08 -3.92
CA THR A 2 33.41 -9.09 -3.28
C THR A 2 32.14 -9.03 -4.13
N PRO A 3 30.92 -9.23 -3.57
CA PRO A 3 29.71 -9.08 -4.37
C PRO A 3 29.63 -7.62 -4.83
N THR A 4 29.55 -7.42 -6.14
CA THR A 4 29.23 -6.11 -6.71
C THR A 4 27.81 -5.80 -6.29
N PRO A 5 27.51 -4.62 -5.69
CA PRO A 5 26.13 -4.26 -5.41
C PRO A 5 25.39 -4.19 -6.74
N SER A 6 24.51 -5.16 -6.99
CA SER A 6 23.55 -5.06 -8.06
C SER A 6 22.52 -3.99 -7.69
N ASP A 7 22.35 -2.99 -8.55
CA ASP A 7 21.37 -1.89 -8.40
C ASP A 7 20.04 -2.22 -9.08
N GLN A 8 19.58 -3.48 -9.01
CA GLN A 8 18.38 -3.86 -9.75
C GLN A 8 17.15 -3.27 -9.07
N ALA A 9 16.38 -2.48 -9.84
CA ALA A 9 15.13 -1.92 -9.37
C ALA A 9 14.08 -3.01 -9.17
N GLN A 10 13.45 -3.03 -8.00
CA GLN A 10 12.25 -3.85 -7.81
C GLN A 10 11.07 -3.26 -8.56
N THR A 11 10.32 -4.10 -9.25
CA THR A 11 9.05 -3.72 -9.88
C THR A 11 7.94 -4.67 -9.47
N PRO A 12 6.72 -4.17 -9.22
CA PRO A 12 5.57 -5.01 -8.89
C PRO A 12 5.17 -5.86 -10.10
N VAL A 13 5.01 -7.17 -9.90
CA VAL A 13 4.60 -8.06 -11.00
C VAL A 13 3.10 -7.92 -11.29
N ASN A 14 2.70 -8.17 -12.54
CA ASN A 14 1.29 -8.26 -12.96
C ASN A 14 0.42 -7.03 -12.65
N GLY A 15 1.04 -5.83 -12.56
CA GLY A 15 0.35 -4.58 -12.24
C GLY A 15 -0.49 -4.70 -10.97
N CYS A 16 0.06 -5.30 -9.92
CA CYS A 16 -0.69 -5.59 -8.69
C CYS A 16 -0.89 -4.37 -7.78
N ILE A 17 -0.16 -3.28 -8.05
CA ILE A 17 -0.38 -1.96 -7.46
C ILE A 17 -1.49 -1.24 -8.21
N THR A 18 -2.35 -0.53 -7.48
CA THR A 18 -3.32 0.40 -8.06
C THR A 18 -3.15 1.76 -7.41
N GLU A 19 -2.62 2.71 -8.18
CA GLU A 19 -2.54 4.11 -7.79
C GLU A 19 -3.84 4.82 -8.21
N PRO A 20 -4.74 5.16 -7.28
CA PRO A 20 -5.97 5.84 -7.66
C PRO A 20 -5.65 7.25 -8.16
N ALA A 21 -6.26 7.69 -9.26
CA ALA A 21 -6.09 9.09 -9.73
C ALA A 21 -6.53 10.14 -8.69
N SER A 22 -7.48 9.78 -7.81
CA SER A 22 -7.95 10.64 -6.71
C SER A 22 -8.49 9.84 -5.54
N LEU A 23 -8.39 10.43 -4.35
CA LEU A 23 -9.10 9.97 -3.15
C LEU A 23 -10.21 11.00 -2.85
N PRO A 24 -11.48 10.71 -3.14
CA PRO A 24 -12.56 11.64 -2.80
C PRO A 24 -12.80 11.65 -1.28
N LYS A 25 -13.39 12.73 -0.76
CA LYS A 25 -13.82 12.87 0.64
C LYS A 25 -14.48 11.61 1.20
N ARG A 26 -15.44 11.02 0.47
CA ARG A 26 -16.20 9.85 0.89
C ARG A 26 -16.30 8.85 -0.24
N SER A 27 -15.41 7.86 -0.25
CA SER A 27 -15.53 6.70 -1.14
C SER A 27 -14.61 5.58 -0.69
N THR A 28 -14.50 4.55 -1.52
CA THR A 28 -13.54 3.48 -1.36
C THR A 28 -12.72 3.29 -2.63
N LYS A 29 -11.39 3.34 -2.53
CA LYS A 29 -10.48 3.06 -3.65
C LYS A 29 -9.68 1.78 -3.43
N LYS A 30 -9.38 1.07 -4.52
CA LYS A 30 -8.48 -0.10 -4.52
C LYS A 30 -7.04 0.41 -4.52
N LEU A 31 -6.17 -0.26 -3.76
CA LEU A 31 -4.76 0.12 -3.63
C LEU A 31 -3.81 -1.00 -4.04
N LEU A 32 -4.18 -2.25 -3.74
CA LEU A 32 -3.31 -3.40 -3.93
C LEU A 32 -4.13 -4.67 -4.17
N LYS A 33 -3.72 -5.51 -5.12
CA LYS A 33 -4.23 -6.90 -5.23
C LYS A 33 -3.64 -7.75 -4.11
N ALA A 34 -4.37 -8.76 -3.66
CA ALA A 34 -3.80 -9.73 -2.71
C ALA A 34 -2.64 -10.51 -3.34
N GLY A 35 -1.67 -10.89 -2.52
CA GLY A 35 -0.48 -11.61 -2.98
C GLY A 35 0.44 -10.78 -3.90
N CYS A 36 0.33 -9.45 -3.87
CA CYS A 36 1.20 -8.58 -4.66
C CYS A 36 2.66 -8.74 -4.21
N VAL A 37 3.51 -9.09 -5.17
CA VAL A 37 4.95 -9.28 -4.98
C VAL A 37 5.74 -8.53 -6.05
N THR A 38 7.01 -8.30 -5.79
CA THR A 38 7.96 -7.76 -6.77
C THR A 38 8.56 -8.88 -7.60
N ASN A 39 9.28 -8.52 -8.67
CA ASN A 39 10.13 -9.43 -9.43
C ASN A 39 11.15 -10.19 -8.57
N ALA A 40 11.55 -9.63 -7.43
CA ALA A 40 12.42 -10.27 -6.44
C ALA A 40 11.66 -11.11 -5.38
N GLY A 41 10.37 -11.38 -5.59
CA GLY A 41 9.54 -12.17 -4.68
C GLY A 41 9.17 -11.46 -3.37
N GLN A 42 9.54 -10.19 -3.20
CA GLN A 42 9.25 -9.42 -1.98
C GLN A 42 7.81 -8.95 -1.96
N ARG A 43 7.19 -8.99 -0.79
CA ARG A 43 5.79 -8.59 -0.63
C ARG A 43 5.65 -7.08 -0.70
N VAL A 44 4.72 -6.61 -1.51
CA VAL A 44 4.32 -5.21 -1.51
C VAL A 44 3.25 -4.98 -0.44
N ALA A 45 3.43 -3.95 0.38
CA ALA A 45 2.46 -3.50 1.37
C ALA A 45 2.17 -2.00 1.19
N VAL A 46 1.14 -1.48 1.87
CA VAL A 46 0.73 -0.07 1.77
C VAL A 46 0.60 0.55 3.14
N ALA A 47 1.37 1.61 3.38
CA ALA A 47 1.15 2.53 4.49
C ALA A 47 0.24 3.68 4.05
N ALA A 48 -0.70 4.06 4.90
CA ALA A 48 -1.48 5.29 4.73
C ALA A 48 -1.22 6.19 5.92
N THR A 49 -0.87 7.44 5.65
CA THR A 49 -0.64 8.47 6.67
C THR A 49 -1.47 9.71 6.35
N ALA A 50 -1.94 10.40 7.38
CA ALA A 50 -2.53 11.73 7.26
C ALA A 50 -2.14 12.56 8.49
N ARG A 51 -2.08 13.89 8.36
CA ARG A 51 -2.04 14.75 9.55
C ARG A 51 -3.41 14.68 10.24
N LEU A 52 -3.48 13.98 11.37
CA LEU A 52 -4.69 13.76 12.15
C LEU A 52 -4.86 14.90 13.19
N ARG A 53 -6.10 15.30 13.48
CA ARG A 53 -6.47 15.71 14.86
C ARG A 53 -6.89 14.44 15.61
N GLY A 54 -6.36 14.23 16.82
CA GLY A 54 -6.18 12.91 17.45
C GLY A 54 -7.40 12.07 17.78
N ASP A 55 -8.62 12.58 17.60
CA ASP A 55 -9.89 11.98 18.03
C ASP A 55 -10.71 11.33 16.89
N LEU A 56 -10.35 11.58 15.63
CA LEU A 56 -11.19 11.18 14.48
C LEU A 56 -10.56 10.06 13.63
N GLN A 57 -11.36 9.04 13.33
CA GLN A 57 -11.02 8.07 12.28
C GLN A 57 -11.31 8.66 10.90
N TYR A 58 -10.26 9.11 10.23
CA TYR A 58 -10.36 9.81 8.94
C TYR A 58 -10.43 8.89 7.72
N TYR A 59 -9.78 7.73 7.81
CA TYR A 59 -9.80 6.68 6.80
C TYR A 59 -9.64 5.31 7.46
N LYS A 60 -9.87 4.26 6.69
CA LYS A 60 -9.62 2.87 7.10
C LYS A 60 -9.04 2.06 5.94
N LEU A 61 -7.92 1.40 6.19
CA LEU A 61 -7.41 0.34 5.33
C LEU A 61 -8.10 -0.99 5.68
N TYR A 62 -8.53 -1.73 4.67
CA TYR A 62 -9.17 -3.03 4.86
C TYR A 62 -9.03 -3.93 3.63
N CYS A 63 -9.12 -5.24 3.85
CA CYS A 63 -9.19 -6.23 2.78
C CYS A 63 -10.64 -6.49 2.38
N LYS A 64 -10.97 -6.35 1.10
CA LYS A 64 -12.24 -6.82 0.54
C LYS A 64 -12.05 -8.23 -0.02
N VAL A 65 -12.67 -9.23 0.62
CA VAL A 65 -12.68 -10.64 0.21
C VAL A 65 -14.10 -11.02 -0.16
N GLY A 66 -14.38 -11.13 -1.46
CA GLY A 66 -15.76 -11.22 -1.97
C GLY A 66 -16.58 -10.00 -1.54
N SER A 67 -17.70 -10.24 -0.84
CA SER A 67 -18.55 -9.20 -0.27
C SER A 67 -18.08 -8.67 1.09
N LYS A 68 -17.14 -9.36 1.76
CA LYS A 68 -16.79 -9.12 3.17
C LYS A 68 -15.60 -8.15 3.31
N ALA A 69 -15.67 -7.28 4.31
CA ALA A 69 -14.53 -6.48 4.78
C ALA A 69 -13.79 -7.23 5.91
N LYS A 70 -12.47 -7.37 5.78
CA LYS A 70 -11.60 -8.04 6.75
C LYS A 70 -10.45 -7.11 7.15
N LYS A 71 -9.90 -7.34 8.35
CA LYS A 71 -8.69 -6.63 8.78
C LYS A 71 -7.52 -7.02 7.86
N PRO A 72 -6.67 -6.06 7.45
CA PRO A 72 -5.47 -6.38 6.71
C PRO A 72 -4.45 -7.07 7.62
N LYS A 73 -3.48 -7.75 7.00
CA LYS A 73 -2.25 -8.13 7.68
C LYS A 73 -1.30 -6.94 7.67
N LEU A 74 -0.45 -6.85 8.67
CA LEU A 74 0.57 -5.83 8.78
C LEU A 74 1.94 -6.46 8.60
N THR A 75 2.85 -5.72 7.99
CA THR A 75 4.29 -5.95 8.05
C THR A 75 4.87 -5.34 9.33
N ASP A 76 6.14 -5.60 9.63
CA ASP A 76 6.79 -5.14 10.86
C ASP A 76 6.87 -3.61 10.95
N ASP A 77 6.94 -2.92 9.81
CA ASP A 77 6.88 -1.46 9.67
C ASP A 77 5.44 -0.88 9.75
N GLY A 78 4.42 -1.73 9.96
CA GLY A 78 3.03 -1.31 10.07
C GLY A 78 2.31 -1.08 8.74
N SER A 79 2.95 -1.38 7.60
CA SER A 79 2.33 -1.33 6.28
C SER A 79 1.32 -2.46 6.10
N ALA A 80 0.21 -2.19 5.43
CA ALA A 80 -0.91 -3.13 5.31
C ALA A 80 -0.90 -3.90 3.99
N TYR A 81 -1.23 -5.19 4.04
CA TYR A 81 -1.44 -6.02 2.84
C TYR A 81 -2.57 -7.03 3.05
N CYS A 82 -2.96 -7.70 1.95
CA CYS A 82 -4.00 -8.74 1.98
C CYS A 82 -3.45 -10.08 1.49
N SER A 83 -3.70 -11.15 2.25
CA SER A 83 -3.45 -12.53 1.78
C SER A 83 -4.48 -13.00 0.76
N LYS A 84 -5.71 -12.45 0.80
CA LYS A 84 -6.80 -12.75 -0.15
C LYS A 84 -7.56 -11.47 -0.49
N GLY A 85 -8.13 -11.41 -1.70
CA GLY A 85 -8.98 -10.30 -2.13
C GLY A 85 -8.20 -9.06 -2.59
N THR A 86 -8.60 -7.87 -2.12
CA THR A 86 -7.94 -6.60 -2.48
C THR A 86 -7.83 -5.68 -1.28
N LEU A 87 -6.69 -5.00 -1.14
CA LEU A 87 -6.52 -3.93 -0.16
C LEU A 87 -7.19 -2.67 -0.68
N ARG A 88 -7.97 -2.03 0.19
CA ARG A 88 -8.73 -0.83 -0.13
C ARG A 88 -8.59 0.20 0.99
N ILE A 89 -8.69 1.46 0.61
CA ILE A 89 -8.88 2.58 1.54
C ILE A 89 -10.32 3.06 1.46
N ARG A 90 -10.96 3.24 2.62
CA ARG A 90 -12.24 3.94 2.78
C ARG A 90 -12.01 5.29 3.44
N THR A 91 -12.54 6.35 2.85
CA THR A 91 -12.52 7.73 3.39
C THR A 91 -13.89 8.11 3.96
N TYR A 92 -13.92 8.95 5.00
CA TYR A 92 -15.14 9.22 5.80
C TYR A 92 -15.70 10.65 5.69
N GLY A 93 -15.46 11.34 4.58
CA GLY A 93 -16.08 12.64 4.25
C GLY A 93 -15.28 13.87 4.68
N LYS A 94 -14.06 13.71 5.19
CA LYS A 94 -13.21 14.82 5.68
C LYS A 94 -12.22 15.27 4.60
N LYS A 95 -11.94 16.58 4.56
CA LYS A 95 -10.86 17.17 3.74
C LYS A 95 -9.52 16.94 4.42
N LEU A 96 -8.63 16.21 3.77
CA LEU A 96 -7.37 15.74 4.33
C LEU A 96 -6.30 15.69 3.24
N ARG A 97 -5.05 15.66 3.69
CA ARG A 97 -3.92 15.22 2.87
C ARG A 97 -3.56 13.81 3.32
N ILE A 98 -3.88 12.82 2.50
CA ILE A 98 -3.56 11.41 2.75
C ILE A 98 -2.37 11.06 1.86
N SER A 99 -1.28 10.58 2.45
CA SER A 99 -0.16 9.99 1.72
C SER A 99 -0.27 8.47 1.76
N LEU A 100 -0.19 7.85 0.59
CA LEU A 100 -0.10 6.42 0.42
C LEU A 100 1.32 6.08 -0.03
N THR A 101 1.95 5.16 0.68
CA THR A 101 3.27 4.62 0.34
C THR A 101 3.10 3.14 0.07
N TRP A 102 3.41 2.69 -1.16
CA TRP A 102 3.57 1.28 -1.49
C TRP A 102 5.04 0.93 -1.35
N SER A 103 5.35 -0.11 -0.59
CA SER A 103 6.74 -0.49 -0.34
C SER A 103 6.94 -2.00 -0.36
N ALA A 104 8.15 -2.41 -0.71
CA ALA A 104 8.68 -3.75 -0.49
C ALA A 104 10.15 -3.65 -0.05
N PRO A 105 10.62 -4.47 0.89
CA PRO A 105 11.99 -4.39 1.40
C PRO A 105 13.02 -4.75 0.32
N ALA A 106 14.22 -4.20 0.47
CA ALA A 106 15.39 -4.61 -0.31
C ALA A 106 15.72 -6.09 -0.03
N VAL A 107 16.21 -6.80 -1.04
CA VAL A 107 16.67 -8.19 -0.88
C VAL A 107 17.85 -8.47 -1.79
N SER A 108 18.94 -8.99 -1.23
CA SER A 108 20.19 -9.29 -1.96
C SER A 108 20.62 -8.12 -2.86
N ASP A 109 20.39 -8.30 -4.16
CA ASP A 109 20.84 -7.52 -5.30
C ASP A 109 19.76 -6.53 -5.80
N TYR A 110 18.67 -6.42 -5.04
CA TYR A 110 17.51 -5.61 -5.38
C TYR A 110 17.30 -4.51 -4.34
N GLN A 111 17.26 -3.27 -4.81
CA GLN A 111 16.88 -2.13 -3.97
C GLN A 111 15.42 -2.21 -3.53
N ALA A 112 15.08 -1.56 -2.41
CA ALA A 112 13.70 -1.51 -1.94
C ALA A 112 12.78 -0.83 -2.97
N LEU A 113 11.59 -1.37 -3.17
CA LEU A 113 10.53 -0.67 -3.87
C LEU A 113 9.94 0.39 -2.92
N GLU A 114 9.87 1.65 -3.38
CA GLU A 114 9.06 2.67 -2.73
C GLU A 114 8.31 3.51 -3.79
N VAL A 115 6.98 3.55 -3.69
CA VAL A 115 6.14 4.44 -4.48
C VAL A 115 5.30 5.25 -3.52
N LYS A 116 5.38 6.58 -3.60
CA LYS A 116 4.65 7.49 -2.71
C LYS A 116 3.76 8.44 -3.49
N LYS A 117 2.48 8.51 -3.11
CA LYS A 117 1.51 9.48 -3.65
C LYS A 117 0.74 10.17 -2.55
N THR A 118 0.61 11.48 -2.66
CA THR A 118 -0.17 12.30 -1.75
C THR A 118 -1.43 12.80 -2.43
N TYR A 119 -2.57 12.62 -1.78
CA TYR A 119 -3.89 12.97 -2.28
C TYR A 119 -4.56 14.01 -1.37
N LYS A 120 -5.25 14.96 -1.98
CA LYS A 120 -6.17 15.87 -1.29
C LYS A 120 -7.59 15.30 -1.43
N THR A 121 -8.28 15.12 -0.31
CA THR A 121 -9.66 14.60 -0.29
C THR A 121 -10.72 15.68 -0.40
#